data_AF-A0A9X0WMS0-F1
#
_entry.id   AF-A0A9X0WMS0-F1
#
_cell.length_a   1.000
_cell.length_b   1.000
_cell.length_c   1.000
_cell.angle_alpha   90.00
_cell.angle_beta   90.00
_cell.angle_gamma   90.00
#
_symmetry.space_group_name_H-M   'P 1'
#
loop_
_entity.id
_entity.type
_entity.pdbx_description
1 polymer ?
#
loop_
_entity_poly.entity_id
_entity_poly.type
_entity_poly.pdbx_seq_one_letter_code
_entity_poly.pdbx_strand_id
1 'polypeptide(L)'
;TTQLRDELAAFPPQLVFSYSNVGYTLLGHLVQRVTAEPFPVHLQRTLFGPLGMDATRIASLPAQAEALAVGHRGGRALAPLPIRDLPAQGLQTSARDLGRFLVALLCGGELHGRQVLAPGVLEAMFMPQNQDVPLDLDVTTGLGWLLEDT
;
A
#
# COMPACT_ATOMS: atom_id res chain seq x y z
N THR A 1 -24.53 8.89 -2.05
CA THR A 1 -23.12 8.73 -1.66
C THR A 1 -22.47 10.09 -1.79
N THR A 2 -21.92 10.64 -0.72
CA THR A 2 -21.23 11.94 -0.79
C THR A 2 -19.92 11.80 -1.55
N GLN A 3 -19.55 12.80 -2.36
CA GLN A 3 -18.26 12.81 -3.04
C GLN A 3 -17.20 13.41 -2.11
N LEU A 4 -15.99 12.85 -2.10
CA LEU A 4 -14.89 13.34 -1.27
C LEU A 4 -14.59 14.83 -1.46
N ARG A 5 -14.83 15.38 -2.65
CA ARG A 5 -14.61 16.79 -2.96
C ARG A 5 -15.57 17.75 -2.24
N ASP A 6 -16.69 17.23 -1.73
CA ASP A 6 -17.72 18.00 -1.03
C ASP A 6 -17.62 17.83 0.50
N GLU A 7 -16.64 17.05 0.97
CA GLU A 7 -16.39 16.78 2.39
C GLU A 7 -15.37 17.75 2.98
N LEU A 8 -15.54 18.07 4.26
CA LEU A 8 -14.59 18.90 5.00
C LEU A 8 -13.41 18.07 5.51
N ALA A 9 -12.20 18.62 5.40
CA ALA A 9 -11.05 18.07 6.09
C ALA A 9 -11.22 18.25 7.61
N ALA A 10 -10.87 17.23 8.39
CA ALA A 10 -10.98 17.28 9.85
C ALA A 10 -10.04 18.31 10.49
N PHE A 11 -8.92 18.62 9.83
CA PHE A 11 -7.91 19.61 10.23
C PHE A 11 -7.15 20.11 8.99
N PRO A 12 -6.48 21.28 9.06
CA PRO A 12 -5.58 21.74 8.01
C PRO A 12 -4.45 20.74 7.71
N PRO A 13 -3.93 20.69 6.47
CA PRO A 13 -2.72 19.94 6.16
C PRO A 13 -1.54 20.38 7.06
N GLN A 14 -0.64 19.44 7.36
CA GLN A 14 0.56 19.67 8.18
C GLN A 14 0.28 20.07 9.64
N LEU A 15 -0.92 19.82 10.18
CA LEU A 15 -1.22 20.06 11.59
C LEU A 15 -1.16 18.79 12.45
N VAL A 16 -1.78 17.70 11.97
CA VAL A 16 -1.94 16.45 12.72
C VAL A 16 -1.50 15.28 11.85
N PHE A 17 -0.69 14.37 12.40
CA PHE A 17 -0.51 13.06 11.80
C PHE A 17 -1.74 12.20 12.07
N SER A 18 -2.40 11.74 11.00
CA SER A 18 -3.59 10.91 11.11
C SER A 18 -3.60 9.86 10.02
N TYR A 19 -3.53 8.60 10.43
CA TYR A 19 -3.60 7.47 9.51
C TYR A 19 -4.92 7.50 8.73
N SER A 20 -4.83 7.37 7.40
CA SER A 20 -6.00 7.53 6.52
C SER A 20 -6.01 6.52 5.36
N ASN A 21 -6.88 5.51 5.47
CA ASN A 21 -7.19 4.59 4.36
C ASN A 21 -7.78 5.33 3.14
N VAL A 22 -8.54 6.38 3.38
CA VAL A 22 -9.08 7.25 2.32
C VAL A 22 -7.95 7.99 1.61
N GLY A 23 -6.94 8.46 2.33
CA GLY A 23 -5.74 9.09 1.77
C GLY A 23 -5.00 8.15 0.81
N TYR A 24 -4.72 6.90 1.23
CA TYR A 24 -4.12 5.90 0.35
C TYR A 24 -5.01 5.53 -0.84
N THR A 25 -6.33 5.50 -0.66
CA THR A 25 -7.27 5.25 -1.76
C THR A 25 -7.24 6.39 -2.79
N LEU A 26 -7.11 7.64 -2.34
CA LEU A 26 -6.91 8.80 -3.20
C LEU A 26 -5.58 8.73 -3.96
N LEU A 27 -4.49 8.28 -3.32
CA LEU A 27 -3.21 8.04 -4.01
C LEU A 27 -3.34 6.97 -5.10
N GLY A 28 -4.02 5.85 -4.83
CA GLY A 28 -4.29 4.85 -5.86
C GLY A 28 -5.17 5.38 -7.01
N HIS A 29 -6.13 6.25 -6.70
CA HIS A 29 -6.92 6.94 -7.73
C HIS A 29 -6.05 7.90 -8.57
N LEU A 30 -5.12 8.63 -7.93
CA LEU A 30 -4.18 9.50 -8.61
C LEU A 30 -3.28 8.72 -9.58
N VAL A 31 -2.73 7.58 -9.15
CA VAL A 31 -1.95 6.67 -10.01
C VAL A 31 -2.76 6.29 -11.24
N GLN A 32 -4.02 5.85 -11.06
CA GLN A 32 -4.90 5.50 -12.19
C GLN A 32 -5.16 6.70 -13.11
N ARG A 33 -5.35 7.90 -12.57
CA ARG A 33 -5.62 9.10 -13.37
C ARG A 33 -4.42 9.53 -14.20
N VAL A 34 -3.22 9.47 -13.63
CA VAL A 34 -1.97 9.86 -14.31
C VAL A 34 -1.52 8.81 -15.32
N THR A 35 -1.73 7.53 -15.03
CA THR A 35 -1.30 6.41 -15.90
C THR A 35 -2.34 6.01 -16.94
N ALA A 36 -3.59 6.42 -16.76
CA ALA A 36 -4.76 5.93 -17.52
C ALA A 36 -4.96 4.40 -17.44
N GLU A 37 -4.40 3.75 -16.42
CA GLU A 37 -4.53 2.30 -16.18
C GLU A 37 -5.27 2.05 -14.85
N PRO A 38 -6.14 1.03 -14.75
CA PRO A 38 -6.69 0.62 -13.47
C PRO A 38 -5.57 0.30 -12.47
N PHE A 39 -5.68 0.79 -11.23
CA PHE A 39 -4.63 0.65 -10.21
C PHE A 39 -4.10 -0.79 -10.04
N PRO A 40 -4.95 -1.85 -9.98
CA PRO A 40 -4.46 -3.23 -9.91
C PRO A 40 -3.65 -3.67 -11.14
N VAL A 41 -4.04 -3.23 -12.33
CA VAL A 41 -3.36 -3.54 -13.59
C VAL A 41 -2.00 -2.84 -13.63
N HIS A 42 -1.96 -1.58 -13.19
CA HIS A 42 -0.72 -0.82 -13.10
C HIS A 42 0.29 -1.52 -12.19
N LEU A 43 -0.10 -1.88 -10.96
CA LEU A 43 0.78 -2.59 -10.02
C LEU A 43 1.23 -3.96 -10.55
N GLN A 44 0.34 -4.70 -11.22
CA GLN A 44 0.73 -5.97 -11.83
C GLN A 44 1.84 -5.78 -12.87
N ARG A 45 1.74 -4.74 -13.70
CA ARG A 45 2.68 -4.45 -14.78
C ARG A 45 4.00 -3.87 -14.29
N THR A 46 3.96 -2.98 -13.29
CA THR A 46 5.14 -2.19 -12.89
C THR A 46 5.86 -2.72 -11.66
N LEU A 47 5.17 -3.46 -10.79
CA LEU A 47 5.75 -3.93 -9.53
C LEU A 47 5.67 -5.45 -9.38
N PHE A 48 4.47 -6.04 -9.39
CA PHE A 48 4.30 -7.46 -9.05
C PHE A 48 4.90 -8.38 -10.12
N GLY A 49 4.60 -8.15 -11.39
CA GLY A 49 5.14 -8.93 -12.51
C GLY A 49 6.67 -8.87 -12.59
N PRO A 50 7.28 -7.67 -12.60
CA PRO A 50 8.74 -7.53 -12.62
C PRO A 50 9.45 -8.18 -11.43
N LEU A 51 8.80 -8.28 -10.28
CA LEU A 51 9.32 -8.96 -9.09
C LEU A 51 8.98 -10.46 -9.04
N GLY A 52 8.22 -11.00 -9.99
CA GLY A 52 7.77 -12.40 -9.98
C GLY A 52 6.82 -12.71 -8.83
N MET A 53 6.00 -11.75 -8.42
CA MET A 53 5.00 -11.88 -7.35
C MET A 53 3.68 -12.44 -7.90
N ASP A 54 3.72 -13.63 -8.48
CA ASP A 54 2.62 -14.19 -9.27
C ASP A 54 1.36 -14.55 -8.46
N ALA A 55 1.48 -14.71 -7.14
CA ALA A 55 0.36 -14.95 -6.25
C ALA A 55 -0.21 -13.64 -5.66
N THR A 56 0.32 -12.49 -6.07
CA THR A 56 -0.04 -11.18 -5.54
C THR A 56 -1.02 -10.43 -6.43
N ARG A 57 -2.04 -9.82 -5.82
CA ARG A 57 -3.05 -9.03 -6.53
C ARG A 57 -3.74 -8.04 -5.61
N ILE A 58 -4.43 -7.06 -6.19
CA ILE A 58 -5.38 -6.19 -5.49
C ILE A 58 -6.80 -6.66 -5.81
N ALA A 59 -7.60 -7.00 -4.80
CA ALA A 59 -8.98 -7.45 -5.00
C ALA A 59 -9.90 -7.11 -3.82
N SER A 60 -11.18 -6.85 -4.11
CA SER A 60 -12.21 -6.51 -3.10
C SER A 60 -12.64 -7.72 -2.28
N LEU A 61 -12.70 -8.88 -2.91
CA LEU A 61 -12.95 -10.15 -2.25
C LEU A 61 -11.81 -11.11 -2.58
N PRO A 62 -11.53 -12.07 -1.70
CA PRO A 62 -10.82 -13.28 -2.08
C PRO A 62 -11.43 -13.82 -3.38
N ALA A 63 -10.60 -14.03 -4.40
CA ALA A 63 -11.03 -14.91 -5.48
C ALA A 63 -11.46 -16.24 -4.84
N GLN A 64 -12.49 -16.91 -5.37
CA GLN A 64 -12.90 -18.26 -4.95
C GLN A 64 -11.84 -19.33 -5.30
N ALA A 65 -10.57 -18.94 -5.37
CA ALA A 65 -9.45 -19.83 -5.56
C ALA A 65 -9.20 -20.60 -4.27
N GLU A 66 -9.04 -21.92 -4.39
CA GLU A 66 -8.80 -22.88 -3.31
C GLU A 66 -7.54 -22.55 -2.46
N ALA A 67 -6.70 -21.62 -2.91
CA ALA A 67 -5.40 -21.28 -2.32
C ALA A 67 -5.37 -20.04 -1.41
N LEU A 68 -6.51 -19.39 -1.13
CA LEU A 68 -6.52 -18.25 -0.19
C LEU A 68 -6.85 -18.67 1.24
N ALA A 69 -6.00 -18.25 2.18
CA ALA A 69 -6.32 -18.32 3.59
C ALA A 69 -7.47 -17.35 3.94
N VAL A 70 -8.36 -17.78 4.83
CA VAL A 70 -9.48 -16.99 5.33
C VAL A 70 -9.32 -16.70 6.82
N GLY A 71 -9.86 -15.57 7.28
CA GLY A 71 -9.87 -15.24 8.70
C GLY A 71 -10.67 -16.25 9.51
N HIS A 72 -10.23 -16.55 10.73
CA HIS A 72 -10.92 -17.45 11.65
C HIS A 72 -11.19 -16.76 12.98
N ARG A 73 -12.34 -17.06 13.60
CA ARG A 73 -12.68 -16.63 14.97
C ARG A 73 -13.28 -17.79 15.75
N GLY A 74 -12.68 -18.15 16.88
CA GLY A 74 -13.12 -19.30 17.68
C GLY A 74 -13.09 -20.62 16.91
N GLY A 75 -12.07 -20.83 16.06
CA GLY A 75 -11.92 -22.04 15.25
C GLY A 75 -12.84 -22.13 14.03
N ARG A 76 -13.63 -21.09 13.73
CA ARG A 76 -14.55 -21.07 12.58
C ARG A 76 -14.08 -20.08 11.53
N ALA A 77 -14.12 -20.50 10.27
CA ALA A 77 -13.86 -19.62 9.13
C ALA A 77 -14.89 -18.48 9.07
N LEU A 78 -14.42 -17.28 8.76
CA LEU A 78 -15.24 -16.10 8.54
C LEU A 78 -15.50 -15.91 7.05
N ALA A 79 -16.73 -15.52 6.71
CA ALA A 79 -17.02 -15.05 5.36
C ALA A 79 -16.25 -13.74 5.11
N PRO A 80 -15.53 -13.63 3.99
CA PRO A 80 -14.83 -12.40 3.67
C PRO A 80 -15.83 -11.27 3.39
N LEU A 81 -15.53 -10.09 3.92
CA LEU A 81 -16.26 -8.87 3.61
C LEU A 81 -15.59 -8.14 2.44
N PRO A 82 -16.38 -7.49 1.56
CA PRO A 82 -15.82 -6.74 0.45
C PRO A 82 -15.03 -5.53 0.96
N ILE A 83 -13.82 -5.36 0.42
CA ILE A 83 -12.96 -4.21 0.68
C ILE A 83 -13.31 -3.10 -0.31
N ARG A 84 -13.68 -1.94 0.23
CA ARG A 84 -13.96 -0.73 -0.57
C ARG A 84 -12.68 0.01 -0.97
N ASP A 85 -11.81 0.23 0.02
CA ASP A 85 -10.61 1.07 -0.11
C ASP A 85 -9.43 0.24 -0.64
N LEU A 86 -9.56 -0.25 -1.88
CA LEU A 86 -8.66 -1.23 -2.47
C LEU A 86 -7.18 -0.84 -2.45
N PRO A 87 -6.77 0.40 -2.78
CA PRO A 87 -5.36 0.77 -2.71
C PRO A 87 -4.78 0.71 -1.30
N ALA A 88 -5.61 0.90 -0.27
CA ALA A 88 -5.17 0.89 1.12
C ALA A 88 -5.16 -0.53 1.73
N GLN A 89 -6.08 -1.41 1.30
CA GLN A 89 -6.39 -2.64 2.03
C GLN A 89 -6.54 -3.90 1.14
N GLY A 90 -6.57 -3.74 -0.19
CA GLY A 90 -6.96 -4.81 -1.11
C GLY A 90 -5.86 -5.81 -1.45
N LEU A 91 -4.66 -5.70 -0.88
CA LEU A 91 -3.53 -6.58 -1.21
C LEU A 91 -3.77 -8.00 -0.70
N GLN A 92 -3.80 -8.94 -1.63
CA GLN A 92 -3.77 -10.38 -1.37
C GLN A 92 -2.42 -10.88 -1.86
N THR A 93 -1.62 -11.49 -0.99
CA THR A 93 -0.24 -11.92 -1.32
C THR A 93 0.13 -13.21 -0.57
N SER A 94 1.28 -13.77 -0.88
CA SER A 94 1.91 -14.86 -0.14
C SER A 94 3.15 -14.35 0.59
N ALA A 95 3.58 -15.07 1.64
CA ALA A 95 4.84 -14.76 2.32
C ALA A 95 6.05 -14.78 1.36
N ARG A 96 6.03 -15.68 0.37
CA ARG A 96 7.08 -15.78 -0.65
C ARG A 96 7.16 -14.52 -1.51
N ASP A 97 6.01 -14.04 -1.99
CA ASP A 97 5.95 -12.86 -2.85
C ASP A 97 6.31 -11.59 -2.08
N LEU A 98 5.77 -11.43 -0.87
CA LEU A 98 6.14 -10.31 -0.02
C LEU A 98 7.65 -10.32 0.30
N GLY A 99 8.24 -11.52 0.50
CA GLY A 99 9.69 -11.68 0.64
C GLY A 99 10.48 -11.17 -0.56
N ARG A 100 10.00 -11.37 -1.79
CA ARG A 100 10.65 -10.83 -3.01
C ARG A 100 10.63 -9.31 -3.02
N PHE A 101 9.51 -8.71 -2.63
CA PHE A 101 9.41 -7.24 -2.49
C PHE A 101 10.39 -6.72 -1.43
N LEU A 102 10.47 -7.37 -0.27
CA LEU A 102 11.41 -6.98 0.79
C LEU A 102 12.88 -7.11 0.35
N VAL A 103 13.25 -8.18 -0.34
CA VAL A 103 14.61 -8.34 -0.90
C VAL A 103 14.88 -7.22 -1.91
N ALA A 104 13.92 -6.88 -2.77
CA ALA A 104 14.09 -5.77 -3.71
C ALA A 104 14.38 -4.45 -3.00
N LEU A 105 13.65 -4.14 -1.91
CA LEU A 105 13.91 -2.94 -1.10
C LEU A 105 15.31 -2.95 -0.49
N LEU A 106 15.73 -4.07 0.10
CA LEU A 106 17.06 -4.21 0.71
C LEU A 106 18.19 -4.15 -0.32
N CYS A 107 17.92 -4.54 -1.56
CA CYS A 107 18.84 -4.48 -2.69
C CYS A 107 18.66 -3.21 -3.54
N GLY A 108 18.27 -2.08 -2.92
CA GLY A 108 18.27 -0.77 -3.59
C GLY A 108 17.17 -0.60 -4.64
N GLY A 109 16.07 -1.34 -4.53
CA GLY A 109 14.96 -1.34 -5.48
C GLY A 109 15.11 -2.31 -6.65
N GLU A 110 16.00 -3.30 -6.55
CA GLU A 110 16.33 -4.24 -7.63
C GLU A 110 16.13 -5.70 -7.18
N LEU A 111 15.63 -6.55 -8.08
CA LEU A 111 15.63 -8.00 -7.90
C LEU A 111 16.12 -8.70 -9.18
N HIS A 112 17.13 -9.56 -9.07
CA HIS A 112 17.68 -10.34 -10.18
C HIS A 112 18.06 -9.51 -11.44
N GLY A 113 18.71 -8.36 -11.26
CA GLY A 113 19.08 -7.48 -12.38
C GLY A 113 17.93 -6.60 -12.91
N ARG A 114 16.76 -6.64 -12.28
CA ARG A 114 15.60 -5.83 -12.65
C ARG A 114 15.35 -4.73 -11.62
N GLN A 115 15.66 -3.49 -11.99
CA GLN A 115 15.29 -2.31 -11.20
C GLN A 115 13.77 -2.07 -11.29
N VAL A 116 13.10 -2.03 -10.14
CA VAL A 116 11.65 -1.77 -10.03
C VAL A 116 11.33 -0.48 -9.30
N LEU A 117 12.23 -0.03 -8.40
CA LEU A 117 12.15 1.26 -7.72
C LEU A 117 13.45 2.00 -7.97
N ALA A 118 13.42 3.25 -8.42
CA ALA A 118 14.65 4.01 -8.59
C ALA A 118 15.33 4.27 -7.22
N PRO A 119 16.67 4.32 -7.14
CA PRO A 119 17.37 4.53 -5.86
C PRO A 119 16.88 5.74 -5.05
N GLY A 120 16.69 6.91 -5.69
CA GLY A 120 16.18 8.10 -5.01
C GLY A 120 14.74 7.99 -4.50
N VAL A 121 13.94 7.06 -5.03
CA VAL A 121 12.59 6.77 -4.51
C VAL A 121 12.70 6.04 -3.18
N LEU A 122 13.61 5.07 -3.07
CA LEU A 122 13.80 4.29 -1.85
C LEU A 122 14.31 5.18 -0.70
N GLU A 123 15.26 6.06 -0.98
CA GLU A 123 15.75 7.05 -0.02
C GLU A 123 14.60 7.95 0.48
N ALA A 124 13.78 8.47 -0.44
CA ALA A 124 12.62 9.29 -0.06
C ALA A 124 11.58 8.51 0.77
N MET A 125 11.38 7.22 0.50
CA MET A 125 10.48 6.36 1.26
C MET A 125 10.87 6.21 2.73
N PHE A 126 12.18 6.20 3.01
CA PHE A 126 12.71 5.98 4.35
C PHE A 126 13.18 7.25 5.07
N MET A 127 13.15 8.40 4.41
CA MET A 127 13.43 9.68 5.04
C MET A 127 12.20 10.14 5.86
N PRO A 128 12.37 10.66 7.10
CA PRO A 128 11.26 11.24 7.85
C PRO A 128 10.59 12.40 7.10
N GLN A 129 9.27 12.36 6.96
CA GLN A 129 8.46 13.29 6.16
C GLN A 129 7.59 14.24 7.00
N ASN A 130 7.51 14.03 8.32
CA ASN A 130 6.56 14.73 9.19
C ASN A 130 7.20 15.53 10.33
N GLN A 131 8.49 15.88 10.21
CA GLN A 131 9.22 16.63 11.25
C GLN A 131 8.60 18.00 11.55
N ASP A 132 7.90 18.59 10.58
CA ASP A 132 7.22 19.88 10.72
C ASP A 132 5.74 19.76 11.14
N VAL A 133 5.25 18.56 11.47
CA VAL A 133 3.85 18.32 11.88
C VAL A 133 3.75 18.47 13.41
N PRO A 134 3.07 19.51 13.94
CA PRO A 134 3.08 19.78 15.39
C PRO A 134 2.40 18.72 16.26
N LEU A 135 1.42 18.00 15.71
CA LEU A 135 0.70 16.93 16.40
C LEU A 135 0.95 15.61 15.68
N ASP A 136 2.21 15.19 15.61
CA ASP A 136 2.65 13.93 15.02
C ASP A 136 2.42 12.70 15.91
N LEU A 137 2.12 12.93 17.20
CA LEU A 137 1.85 11.90 18.21
C LEU A 137 3.03 10.95 18.45
N ASP A 138 4.25 11.48 18.38
CA ASP A 138 5.50 10.73 18.51
C ASP A 138 5.66 9.60 17.47
N VAL A 139 4.95 9.72 16.33
CA VAL A 139 5.05 8.78 15.21
C VAL A 139 5.89 9.41 14.11
N THR A 140 7.10 8.90 13.89
CA THR A 140 7.92 9.27 12.73
C THR A 140 7.46 8.47 11.51
N THR A 141 7.18 9.15 10.40
CA THR A 141 6.74 8.49 9.15
C THR A 141 7.57 8.90 7.95
N GLY A 142 7.92 7.93 7.12
CA GLY A 142 8.40 8.12 5.76
C GLY A 142 7.25 8.16 4.75
N LEU A 143 7.55 7.94 3.46
CA LEU A 143 6.52 7.74 2.44
C LEU A 143 6.07 6.28 2.44
N GLY A 144 5.03 5.98 3.22
CA GLY A 144 4.47 4.62 3.31
C GLY A 144 5.04 3.76 4.45
N TRP A 145 5.89 4.32 5.30
CA TRP A 145 6.60 3.60 6.36
C TRP A 145 6.46 4.32 7.69
N LEU A 146 6.22 3.58 8.76
CA LEU A 146 6.49 4.05 10.12
C LEU A 146 7.98 3.80 10.39
N LEU A 147 8.64 4.80 10.95
CA LEU A 147 10.07 4.76 11.24
C LEU A 147 10.23 4.72 12.77
N GLU A 148 11.05 3.81 13.24
CA GLU A 148 11.46 3.71 14.64
C GLU A 148 12.97 3.94 14.71
N ASP A 149 13.41 4.74 15.68
CA ASP A 149 14.83 4.87 15.97
C ASP A 149 15.33 3.57 16.64
N THR A 150 16.48 3.06 16.19
CA THR A 150 17.19 1.93 16.82
C THR A 150 18.30 2.40 17.73
#